data_AF-A0A395M8R4-F1
#
_entry.id   AF-A0A395M8R4-F1
#
_cell.length_a   1.000
_cell.length_b   1.000
_cell.length_c   1.000
_cell.angle_alpha   90.00
_cell.angle_beta   90.00
_cell.angle_gamma   90.00
#
_symmetry.space_group_name_H-M   'P 1'
#
loop_
_entity.id
_entity.type
_entity.pdbx_description
1 polymer ?
#
loop_
_entity_poly.entity_id
_entity_poly.type
_entity_poly.pdbx_seq_one_letter_code
_entity_poly.pdbx_strand_id
1 'polypeptide(L)'
;MASLICLPREISAIILNQVHPRDWLSLKQTCKKLNAETAQLITDFFFRKRAVILERRSLQCLESIAKSQSLGGSIEEVEFCTSHLLPVHELEEINPPYCEYEGMMKGLKGKAISSSYIKNGIGYKEWYRTWEINNAEVDLSTEDNEDSGGAQPLQQHIYSISDDNSHAADRLKKLNEREYERHLSDQADMIRTGYDVQCVTQALTHLTHCTKINISTSIQAWGLRRLRREIGVMPQRGLTFESKASIQQVHHLIQVVFEAIAASGISVEVLSLEPNMMLMNTN
;
A
#
# COMPACT_ATOMS: atom_id res chain seq x y z
N MET A 1 -22.94 -33.20 8.95
CA MET A 1 -22.07 -32.03 8.72
C MET A 1 -22.74 -31.14 7.69
N ALA A 2 -22.96 -29.86 7.98
CA ALA A 2 -23.53 -28.92 7.02
C ALA A 2 -22.46 -28.50 6.02
N SER A 3 -22.76 -28.55 4.73
CA SER A 3 -21.87 -28.05 3.67
C SER A 3 -22.03 -26.54 3.56
N LEU A 4 -20.92 -25.80 3.44
CA LEU A 4 -20.91 -24.34 3.22
C LEU A 4 -21.77 -23.95 2.00
N ILE A 5 -21.81 -24.83 1.00
CA ILE A 5 -22.53 -24.67 -0.26
C ILE A 5 -24.06 -24.75 -0.09
N CYS A 6 -24.52 -25.28 1.04
CA CYS A 6 -25.93 -25.42 1.39
C CYS A 6 -26.41 -24.33 2.36
N LEU A 7 -25.53 -23.42 2.79
CA LEU A 7 -25.91 -22.31 3.67
C LEU A 7 -26.58 -21.18 2.85
N PRO A 8 -27.49 -20.41 3.46
CA PRO A 8 -28.00 -19.17 2.87
C PRO A 8 -26.85 -18.21 2.54
N ARG A 9 -27.02 -17.42 1.48
CA ARG A 9 -25.98 -16.54 0.94
C ARG A 9 -25.45 -15.56 1.98
N GLU A 10 -26.33 -15.08 2.85
CA GLU A 10 -26.03 -14.14 3.93
C GLU A 10 -25.09 -14.78 4.97
N ILE A 11 -25.33 -16.04 5.33
CA ILE A 11 -24.52 -16.79 6.30
C ILE A 11 -23.17 -17.15 5.68
N SER A 12 -23.16 -17.60 4.42
CA SER A 12 -21.93 -17.84 3.69
C SER A 12 -21.09 -16.57 3.61
N ALA A 13 -21.68 -15.41 3.29
CA ALA A 13 -20.97 -14.14 3.25
C ALA A 13 -20.35 -13.76 4.60
N ILE A 14 -21.04 -13.99 5.72
CA ILE A 14 -20.49 -13.74 7.07
C ILE A 14 -19.28 -14.63 7.34
N ILE A 15 -19.36 -15.92 7.03
CA ILE A 15 -18.25 -16.87 7.23
C ILE A 15 -17.07 -16.50 6.33
N LEU A 16 -17.36 -16.20 5.06
CA LEU A 16 -16.36 -15.83 4.05
C LEU A 16 -15.66 -14.51 4.38
N ASN A 17 -16.37 -13.55 4.99
CA ASN A 17 -15.77 -12.32 5.51
C ASN A 17 -14.83 -12.55 6.71
N GLN A 18 -14.86 -13.73 7.33
CA GLN A 18 -13.92 -14.11 8.38
C GLN A 18 -12.74 -14.94 7.85
N VAL A 19 -12.76 -15.35 6.58
CA VAL A 19 -11.66 -16.10 5.96
C VAL A 19 -10.45 -15.18 5.81
N HIS A 20 -9.30 -15.67 6.24
CA HIS A 20 -8.06 -14.91 6.14
C HIS A 20 -7.68 -14.71 4.66
N PRO A 21 -7.29 -13.50 4.20
CA PRO A 21 -6.92 -13.18 2.81
C PRO A 21 -6.04 -14.20 2.08
N ARG A 22 -5.11 -14.86 2.78
CA ARG A 22 -4.24 -15.94 2.26
C ARG A 22 -4.99 -17.15 1.75
N ASP A 23 -6.10 -17.47 2.39
CA ASP A 23 -6.82 -18.70 2.11
C ASP A 23 -7.84 -18.49 0.99
N TRP A 24 -8.08 -17.26 0.54
CA TRP A 24 -9.08 -16.98 -0.50
C TRP A 24 -8.71 -17.61 -1.85
N LEU A 25 -7.42 -17.72 -2.18
CA LEU A 25 -7.01 -18.40 -3.41
C LEU A 25 -7.30 -19.90 -3.33
N SER A 26 -6.91 -20.54 -2.23
CA SER A 26 -7.20 -21.96 -1.96
C SER A 26 -8.71 -22.22 -1.93
N LEU A 27 -9.45 -21.30 -1.35
CA LEU A 27 -10.90 -21.32 -1.27
C LEU A 27 -11.55 -21.21 -2.66
N LYS A 28 -11.09 -20.27 -3.51
CA LYS A 28 -11.52 -20.15 -4.91
C LYS A 28 -11.26 -21.43 -5.71
N GLN A 29 -10.14 -22.10 -5.44
CA GLN A 29 -9.76 -23.31 -6.15
C GLN A 29 -10.52 -24.56 -5.67
N THR A 30 -11.28 -24.47 -4.57
CA THR A 30 -11.97 -25.63 -3.99
C THR A 30 -13.13 -26.09 -4.87
N CYS A 31 -14.02 -25.20 -5.33
CA CYS A 31 -15.06 -25.55 -6.29
C CYS A 31 -15.64 -24.34 -7.05
N LYS A 32 -16.22 -24.57 -8.23
CA LYS A 32 -16.78 -23.52 -9.10
C LYS A 32 -17.90 -22.70 -8.44
N LYS A 33 -18.78 -23.35 -7.69
CA LYS A 33 -19.91 -22.67 -7.01
C LYS A 33 -19.39 -21.71 -5.94
N LEU A 34 -18.43 -22.15 -5.15
CA LEU A 34 -17.85 -21.35 -4.08
C LEU A 34 -16.96 -20.22 -4.64
N ASN A 35 -16.24 -20.45 -5.74
CA ASN A 35 -15.57 -19.39 -6.49
C ASN A 35 -16.56 -18.30 -6.94
N ALA A 36 -17.69 -18.68 -7.54
CA ALA A 36 -18.71 -17.73 -7.98
C ALA A 36 -19.34 -16.95 -6.80
N GLU A 37 -19.61 -17.62 -5.68
CA GLU A 37 -20.18 -16.99 -4.48
C GLU A 37 -19.19 -16.06 -3.77
N THR A 38 -17.90 -16.37 -3.80
CA THR A 38 -16.83 -15.57 -3.16
C THR A 38 -16.27 -14.48 -4.06
N ALA A 39 -16.48 -14.54 -5.38
CA ALA A 39 -15.87 -13.63 -6.34
C ALA A 39 -16.13 -12.16 -5.99
N GLN A 40 -17.38 -11.78 -5.72
CA GLN A 40 -17.70 -10.40 -5.36
C GLN A 40 -17.09 -9.99 -4.04
N LEU A 41 -17.13 -10.86 -3.02
CA LEU A 41 -16.55 -10.58 -1.70
C LEU A 41 -15.03 -10.36 -1.79
N ILE A 42 -14.33 -11.13 -2.63
CA ILE A 42 -12.90 -10.93 -2.94
C ILE A 42 -12.69 -9.56 -3.57
N THR A 43 -13.47 -9.27 -4.62
CA THR A 43 -13.33 -8.03 -5.34
C THR A 43 -13.56 -6.84 -4.42
N ASP A 44 -14.62 -6.86 -3.61
CA ASP A 44 -14.90 -5.82 -2.63
C ASP A 44 -13.80 -5.73 -1.57
N PHE A 45 -13.28 -6.87 -1.09
CA PHE A 45 -12.23 -6.86 -0.07
C PHE A 45 -10.91 -6.27 -0.59
N PHE A 46 -10.47 -6.66 -1.78
CA PHE A 46 -9.15 -6.29 -2.31
C PHE A 46 -9.14 -5.02 -3.19
N PHE A 47 -10.28 -4.66 -3.78
CA PHE A 47 -10.35 -3.58 -4.78
C PHE A 47 -11.22 -2.41 -4.35
N ARG A 48 -12.10 -2.53 -3.34
CA ARG A 48 -12.93 -1.40 -2.90
C ARG A 48 -12.14 -0.17 -2.52
N LYS A 49 -11.01 -0.38 -1.84
CA LYS A 49 -10.06 0.68 -1.50
C LYS A 49 -8.71 0.36 -2.14
N ARG A 50 -8.13 1.34 -2.83
CA ARG A 50 -6.80 1.22 -3.46
C ARG A 50 -5.86 2.32 -3.00
N ALA A 51 -4.78 1.92 -2.34
CA ALA A 51 -3.69 2.81 -1.97
C ALA A 51 -2.56 2.72 -2.99
N VAL A 52 -2.04 3.87 -3.43
CA VAL A 52 -0.98 4.00 -4.45
C VAL A 52 0.06 5.03 -4.03
N ILE A 53 1.29 4.86 -4.49
CA ILE A 53 2.32 5.91 -4.47
C ILE A 53 2.45 6.55 -5.86
N LEU A 54 2.94 7.79 -5.93
CA LEU A 54 3.38 8.41 -7.19
C LEU A 54 4.73 7.82 -7.63
N GLU A 55 4.70 6.55 -8.00
CA GLU A 55 5.78 5.82 -8.65
C GLU A 55 5.23 5.25 -9.96
N ARG A 56 6.04 5.23 -11.03
CA ARG A 56 5.59 4.91 -12.38
C ARG A 56 4.79 3.61 -12.46
N ARG A 57 5.33 2.51 -11.94
CA ARG A 57 4.64 1.21 -12.01
C ARG A 57 3.37 1.21 -11.16
N SER A 58 3.38 1.90 -10.01
CA SER A 58 2.19 2.07 -9.15
C SER A 58 1.06 2.79 -9.88
N LEU A 59 1.36 3.88 -10.58
CA LEU A 59 0.37 4.62 -11.36
C LEU A 59 -0.11 3.83 -12.59
N GLN A 60 0.79 3.15 -13.30
CA GLN A 60 0.42 2.26 -14.41
C GLN A 60 -0.47 1.10 -13.96
N CYS A 61 -0.23 0.54 -12.78
CA CYS A 61 -1.07 -0.50 -12.19
C CYS A 61 -2.48 0.04 -11.90
N LEU A 62 -2.57 1.22 -11.27
CA LEU A 62 -3.86 1.87 -11.03
C LEU A 62 -4.63 2.11 -12.33
N GLU A 63 -3.97 2.66 -13.35
CA GLU A 63 -4.56 2.92 -14.66
C GLU A 63 -5.06 1.63 -15.33
N SER A 64 -4.27 0.56 -15.29
CA SER A 64 -4.62 -0.76 -15.83
C SER A 64 -5.83 -1.37 -15.11
N ILE A 65 -5.87 -1.30 -13.77
CA ILE A 65 -7.02 -1.78 -12.98
C ILE A 65 -8.26 -0.93 -13.26
N ALA A 66 -8.10 0.39 -13.35
CA ALA A 66 -9.21 1.31 -13.61
C ALA A 66 -9.88 1.03 -14.96
N LYS A 67 -9.09 0.73 -15.99
CA LYS A 67 -9.58 0.36 -17.33
C LYS A 67 -10.26 -1.03 -17.38
N SER A 68 -10.11 -1.86 -16.35
CA SER A 68 -10.75 -3.16 -16.30
C SER A 68 -12.24 -3.04 -16.03
N GLN A 69 -13.07 -3.63 -16.89
CA GLN A 69 -14.53 -3.57 -16.80
C GLN A 69 -15.08 -4.14 -15.48
N SER A 70 -14.41 -5.14 -14.88
CA SER A 70 -14.86 -5.76 -13.61
C SER A 70 -14.25 -5.12 -12.37
N LEU A 71 -13.00 -4.66 -12.45
CA LEU A 71 -12.25 -4.17 -11.28
C LEU A 71 -12.41 -2.67 -11.08
N GLY A 72 -12.44 -1.88 -12.16
CA GLY A 72 -12.57 -0.41 -12.08
C GLY A 72 -13.86 0.02 -11.40
N GLY A 73 -14.98 -0.63 -11.75
CA GLY A 73 -16.28 -0.40 -11.11
C GLY A 73 -16.38 -0.90 -9.67
N SER A 74 -15.37 -1.59 -9.15
CA SER A 74 -15.37 -2.05 -7.74
C SER A 74 -14.60 -1.10 -6.83
N ILE A 75 -13.84 -0.14 -7.37
CA ILE A 75 -13.07 0.82 -6.58
C ILE A 75 -13.99 1.98 -6.16
N GLU A 76 -14.17 2.13 -4.85
CA GLU A 76 -14.94 3.23 -4.25
C GLU A 76 -14.04 4.31 -3.62
N GLU A 77 -12.83 3.93 -3.22
CA GLU A 77 -11.85 4.82 -2.57
C GLU A 77 -10.45 4.66 -3.17
N VAL A 78 -9.83 5.78 -3.55
CA VAL A 78 -8.41 5.83 -3.92
C VAL A 78 -7.63 6.63 -2.88
N GLU A 79 -6.52 6.09 -2.41
CA GLU A 79 -5.63 6.70 -1.43
C GLU A 79 -4.25 6.96 -2.04
N PHE A 80 -3.88 8.23 -2.20
CA PHE A 80 -2.57 8.66 -2.65
C PHE A 80 -1.64 8.83 -1.46
N CYS A 81 -0.62 7.99 -1.40
CA CYS A 81 0.34 8.00 -0.30
C CYS A 81 1.44 9.03 -0.55
N THR A 82 1.73 9.84 0.46
CA THR A 82 2.79 10.86 0.45
C THR A 82 4.20 10.29 0.58
N SER A 83 4.38 9.03 0.17
CA SER A 83 5.70 8.39 0.16
C SER A 83 6.48 8.88 -1.06
N HIS A 84 7.69 9.37 -0.85
CA HIS A 84 8.52 9.96 -1.90
C HIS A 84 10.01 9.70 -1.66
N LEU A 85 10.81 9.82 -2.71
CA LEU A 85 12.27 9.75 -2.64
C LEU A 85 12.87 11.16 -2.51
N LEU A 86 13.98 11.25 -1.79
CA LEU A 86 14.74 12.48 -1.52
C LEU A 86 16.17 12.30 -2.04
N PRO A 87 16.89 13.39 -2.34
CA PRO A 87 18.32 13.31 -2.59
C PRO A 87 19.05 12.58 -1.44
N VAL A 88 20.04 11.74 -1.78
CA VAL A 88 20.71 10.84 -0.81
C VAL A 88 21.29 11.60 0.39
N HIS A 89 21.86 12.79 0.16
CA HIS A 89 22.41 13.63 1.23
C HIS A 89 21.34 14.10 2.23
N GLU A 90 20.09 14.31 1.81
CA GLU A 90 18.99 14.67 2.71
C GLU A 90 18.46 13.45 3.50
N LEU A 91 18.73 12.21 3.04
CA LEU A 91 18.36 10.99 3.77
C LEU A 91 19.20 10.76 5.02
N GLU A 92 20.43 11.26 5.05
CA GLU A 92 21.33 11.19 6.20
C GLU A 92 20.82 12.05 7.35
N GLU A 93 20.22 13.20 7.01
CA GLU A 93 19.76 14.21 7.96
C GLU A 93 18.41 13.83 8.58
N ILE A 94 17.55 13.15 7.82
CA ILE A 94 16.17 12.87 8.23
C ILE A 94 16.00 11.41 8.65
N ASN A 95 15.59 11.23 9.92
CA ASN A 95 15.08 9.95 10.38
C ASN A 95 13.64 9.77 9.84
N PRO A 96 13.37 8.82 8.93
CA PRO A 96 12.01 8.55 8.49
C PRO A 96 11.20 8.11 9.72
N PRO A 97 9.87 8.33 9.73
CA PRO A 97 9.00 7.78 10.76
C PRO A 97 9.31 6.30 11.02
N TYR A 98 9.96 5.98 12.14
CA TYR A 98 10.49 4.63 12.40
C TYR A 98 9.44 3.78 13.12
N CYS A 99 8.25 3.66 12.54
CA CYS A 99 7.43 2.49 12.80
C CYS A 99 6.31 2.35 11.77
N GLU A 100 6.31 1.19 11.12
CA GLU A 100 5.10 0.61 10.55
C GLU A 100 4.03 0.39 11.64
N TYR A 101 4.49 0.20 12.90
CA TYR A 101 3.68 -0.14 14.07
C TYR A 101 2.81 1.01 14.62
N GLU A 102 3.34 2.21 14.92
CA GLU A 102 2.49 3.28 15.51
C GLU A 102 1.54 3.90 14.49
N GLY A 103 1.94 3.99 13.21
CA GLY A 103 1.08 4.44 12.12
C GLY A 103 -0.16 3.55 11.96
N MET A 104 0.01 2.23 12.06
CA MET A 104 -1.11 1.28 12.09
C MET A 104 -1.92 1.34 13.39
N MET A 105 -1.26 1.44 14.54
CA MET A 105 -1.94 1.52 15.84
C MET A 105 -2.82 2.77 15.98
N LYS A 106 -2.45 3.90 15.37
CA LYS A 106 -3.30 5.11 15.29
C LYS A 106 -4.53 4.90 14.39
N GLY A 107 -4.38 4.28 13.22
CA GLY A 107 -5.52 4.00 12.31
C GLY A 107 -6.54 3.01 12.89
N LEU A 108 -6.12 2.12 13.79
CA LEU A 108 -6.99 1.13 14.44
C LEU A 108 -7.63 1.62 15.73
N LYS A 109 -7.05 2.60 16.42
CA LYS A 109 -7.74 3.26 17.55
C LYS A 109 -8.99 4.04 17.10
N GLY A 110 -9.04 4.48 15.84
CA GLY A 110 -10.19 5.17 15.24
C GLY A 110 -11.31 4.24 14.74
N LYS A 111 -11.01 2.96 14.46
CA LYS A 111 -12.00 1.94 14.08
C LYS A 111 -12.18 1.00 15.25
N ALA A 112 -13.25 1.16 16.02
CA ALA A 112 -13.57 0.36 17.20
C ALA A 112 -13.47 -1.15 16.93
N ILE A 113 -12.29 -1.72 17.15
CA ILE A 113 -12.12 -3.15 17.31
C ILE A 113 -12.62 -3.44 18.71
N SER A 114 -13.79 -4.08 18.79
CA SER A 114 -14.33 -4.60 20.06
C SER A 114 -13.23 -5.39 20.77
N SER A 115 -12.94 -5.01 22.01
CA SER A 115 -11.90 -5.60 22.88
C SER A 115 -12.11 -7.10 23.16
N SER A 116 -13.18 -7.71 22.66
CA SER A 116 -13.50 -9.12 22.80
C SER A 116 -12.64 -10.06 21.95
N TYR A 117 -11.96 -9.59 20.90
CA TYR A 117 -11.17 -10.45 20.00
C TYR A 117 -9.77 -10.83 20.52
N ILE A 118 -9.28 -10.18 21.58
CA ILE A 118 -7.93 -10.42 22.12
C ILE A 118 -7.86 -11.72 22.95
N LYS A 119 -9.00 -12.32 23.33
CA LYS A 119 -9.01 -13.49 24.23
C LYS A 119 -8.73 -14.86 23.58
N ASN A 120 -8.76 -14.99 22.24
CA ASN A 120 -8.68 -16.31 21.59
C ASN A 120 -7.45 -16.52 20.68
N GLY A 121 -6.26 -16.21 21.19
CA GLY A 121 -5.08 -17.05 20.91
C GLY A 121 -4.24 -16.78 19.65
N ILE A 122 -4.41 -15.65 18.96
CA ILE A 122 -3.40 -15.17 17.99
C ILE A 122 -3.06 -13.73 18.35
N GLY A 123 -1.81 -13.48 18.73
CA GLY A 123 -1.37 -12.13 19.11
C GLY A 123 -1.44 -11.19 17.90
N TYR A 124 -1.84 -9.94 18.09
CA TYR A 124 -1.96 -8.95 17.00
C TYR A 124 -0.65 -8.75 16.20
N LYS A 125 0.51 -8.95 16.84
CA LYS A 125 1.84 -9.00 16.18
C LYS A 125 1.96 -10.14 15.16
N GLU A 126 1.33 -11.27 15.43
CA GLU A 126 1.27 -12.44 14.56
C GLU A 126 0.24 -12.23 13.45
N TRP A 127 -0.92 -11.63 13.76
CA TRP A 127 -1.91 -11.19 12.77
C TRP A 127 -1.32 -10.25 11.71
N TYR A 128 -0.50 -9.26 12.13
CA TYR A 128 0.16 -8.32 11.22
C TYR A 128 1.28 -8.95 10.38
N ARG A 129 2.13 -9.80 10.97
CA ARG A 129 3.12 -10.58 10.18
C ARG A 129 2.44 -11.49 9.15
N THR A 130 1.19 -11.88 9.41
CA THR A 130 0.39 -12.75 8.55
C THR A 130 -0.43 -11.99 7.50
N TRP A 131 -0.66 -10.67 7.64
CA TRP A 131 -1.38 -9.83 6.66
C TRP A 131 -0.54 -9.41 5.43
N GLU A 132 0.22 -10.36 4.86
CA GLU A 132 1.03 -10.19 3.64
C GLU A 132 0.22 -10.04 2.34
N ILE A 133 -1.11 -9.90 2.38
CA ILE A 133 -1.94 -9.89 1.18
C ILE A 133 -2.86 -8.69 1.19
N ASN A 134 -2.31 -7.52 0.96
CA ASN A 134 -3.12 -6.43 0.43
C ASN A 134 -2.40 -5.64 -0.65
N ASN A 135 -1.56 -6.32 -1.43
CA ASN A 135 -1.18 -5.93 -2.80
C ASN A 135 -0.73 -7.22 -3.49
N ALA A 136 -1.61 -7.84 -4.29
CA ALA A 136 -1.23 -8.96 -5.13
C ALA A 136 -0.22 -8.49 -6.20
N GLU A 137 1.05 -8.37 -5.82
CA GLU A 137 2.18 -8.58 -6.72
C GLU A 137 2.36 -10.11 -6.80
N VAL A 138 1.49 -10.77 -7.56
CA VAL A 138 1.84 -12.09 -8.09
C VAL A 138 2.75 -11.79 -9.27
N ASP A 139 4.06 -11.97 -9.07
CA ASP A 139 5.03 -12.01 -10.17
C ASP A 139 4.59 -13.13 -11.11
N LEU A 140 4.01 -12.77 -12.27
CA LEU A 140 3.66 -13.72 -13.33
C LEU A 140 4.78 -13.86 -14.37
N SER A 141 5.97 -13.33 -14.10
CA SER A 141 7.17 -13.56 -14.91
C SER A 141 8.12 -14.54 -14.22
N THR A 142 7.77 -15.81 -14.23
CA THR A 142 8.78 -16.88 -14.20
C THR A 142 8.55 -17.74 -15.43
N GLU A 143 8.99 -17.21 -16.56
CA GLU A 143 9.47 -18.06 -17.64
C GLU A 143 10.81 -18.64 -17.17
N ASP A 144 10.83 -19.97 -17.08
CA ASP A 144 11.96 -20.87 -17.26
C ASP A 144 13.34 -20.40 -16.80
N ASN A 145 13.75 -20.87 -15.62
CA ASN A 145 15.11 -21.38 -15.43
C ASN A 145 15.09 -22.43 -14.32
N GLU A 146 15.13 -23.70 -14.74
CA GLU A 146 15.65 -24.77 -13.90
C GLU A 146 17.12 -24.47 -13.59
N ASP A 147 17.47 -24.27 -12.31
CA ASP A 147 18.66 -24.93 -11.78
C ASP A 147 18.62 -25.06 -10.24
N SER A 148 19.15 -26.17 -9.78
CA SER A 148 19.10 -26.68 -8.41
C SER A 148 20.01 -25.93 -7.43
N GLY A 149 19.58 -25.86 -6.16
CA GLY A 149 20.52 -26.03 -5.05
C GLY A 149 20.36 -25.06 -3.87
N GLY A 150 19.98 -25.61 -2.71
CA GLY A 150 20.41 -25.10 -1.40
C GLY A 150 19.40 -24.24 -0.63
N ALA A 151 18.48 -24.88 0.08
CA ALA A 151 17.71 -24.24 1.13
C ALA A 151 18.62 -23.84 2.31
N GLN A 152 18.66 -22.54 2.66
CA GLN A 152 19.13 -22.08 3.96
C GLN A 152 17.97 -21.45 4.73
N PRO A 153 17.77 -21.81 6.02
CA PRO A 153 16.64 -21.34 6.81
C PRO A 153 16.80 -19.87 7.23
N LEU A 154 15.74 -19.09 7.04
CA LEU A 154 15.59 -17.71 7.52
C LEU A 154 15.76 -17.65 9.04
N GLN A 155 16.91 -17.15 9.49
CA GLN A 155 17.19 -16.92 10.91
C GLN A 155 16.34 -15.73 11.44
N GLN A 156 15.58 -16.03 12.48
CA GLN A 156 14.74 -15.10 13.23
C GLN A 156 15.63 -14.11 14.01
N HIS A 157 15.62 -12.82 13.65
CA HIS A 157 16.19 -11.77 14.51
C HIS A 157 15.08 -11.11 15.35
N ILE A 158 15.17 -11.32 16.65
CA ILE A 158 14.43 -10.64 17.71
C ILE A 158 15.11 -9.28 17.93
N TYR A 159 14.40 -8.17 17.72
CA TYR A 159 14.90 -6.84 18.09
C TYR A 159 14.39 -6.46 19.48
N SER A 160 15.32 -6.43 20.43
CA SER A 160 15.21 -5.69 21.69
C SER A 160 15.27 -4.19 21.40
N ILE A 161 14.36 -3.43 22.00
CA ILE A 161 14.31 -1.98 21.91
C ILE A 161 15.32 -1.42 22.91
N SER A 162 16.37 -0.77 22.43
CA SER A 162 17.26 0.09 23.21
C SER A 162 17.43 1.42 22.49
N ASP A 163 17.33 2.52 23.24
CA ASP A 163 17.70 3.87 22.82
C ASP A 163 19.15 3.90 22.35
N ASP A 164 19.42 4.48 21.18
CA ASP A 164 20.62 5.31 20.92
C ASP A 164 20.72 5.77 19.45
N ASN A 165 21.38 6.90 19.26
CA ASN A 165 21.69 7.64 18.01
C ASN A 165 22.39 6.83 16.88
N SER A 166 22.45 5.49 16.93
CA SER A 166 23.17 4.64 15.97
C SER A 166 22.31 4.11 14.80
N HIS A 167 21.02 4.42 14.76
CA HIS A 167 20.09 3.80 13.81
C HIS A 167 20.13 4.37 12.37
N ALA A 168 20.43 5.65 12.18
CA ALA A 168 20.48 6.27 10.85
C ALA A 168 21.61 5.68 9.98
N ALA A 169 22.81 5.56 10.55
CA ALA A 169 23.97 4.97 9.90
C ALA A 169 23.74 3.48 9.56
N ASP A 170 22.97 2.75 10.36
CA ASP A 170 22.68 1.34 10.10
C ASP A 170 21.55 1.12 9.07
N ARG A 171 20.66 2.10 8.91
CA ARG A 171 19.62 2.11 7.86
C ARG A 171 20.24 2.24 6.47
N LEU A 172 21.14 3.21 6.29
CA LEU A 172 21.73 3.49 4.98
C LEU A 172 22.75 2.44 4.53
N LYS A 173 23.29 1.61 5.43
CA LYS A 173 24.11 0.44 5.04
C LYS A 173 23.38 -0.55 4.12
N LYS A 174 22.04 -0.57 4.16
CA LYS A 174 21.20 -1.44 3.31
C LYS A 174 20.77 -0.74 2.02
N LEU A 175 21.10 0.54 1.84
CA LEU A 175 20.71 1.31 0.68
C LEU A 175 21.37 0.73 -0.57
N ASN A 176 20.56 0.43 -1.57
CA ASN A 176 21.03 0.17 -2.92
C ASN A 176 21.06 1.51 -3.67
N GLU A 177 22.17 2.22 -3.58
CA GLU A 177 22.33 3.58 -4.15
C GLU A 177 21.97 3.64 -5.62
N ARG A 178 22.40 2.65 -6.41
CA ARG A 178 22.13 2.61 -7.86
C ARG A 178 20.64 2.56 -8.17
N GLU A 179 19.89 1.65 -7.53
CA GLU A 179 18.44 1.57 -7.75
C GLU A 179 17.71 2.76 -7.14
N TYR A 180 18.21 3.29 -6.02
CA TYR A 180 17.67 4.49 -5.40
C TYR A 180 17.76 5.70 -6.36
N GLU A 181 18.93 5.98 -6.91
CA GLU A 181 19.15 7.07 -7.87
C GLU A 181 18.33 6.89 -9.14
N ARG A 182 18.20 5.65 -9.62
CA ARG A 182 17.35 5.32 -10.78
C ARG A 182 15.89 5.70 -10.52
N HIS A 183 15.32 5.29 -9.39
CA HIS A 183 13.94 5.62 -9.02
C HIS A 183 13.76 7.11 -8.72
N LEU A 184 14.77 7.77 -8.14
CA LEU A 184 14.76 9.22 -7.92
C LEU A 184 14.76 9.99 -9.25
N SER A 185 15.57 9.56 -10.22
CA SER A 185 15.57 10.11 -11.57
C SER A 185 14.23 9.90 -12.27
N ASP A 186 13.63 8.70 -12.15
CA ASP A 186 12.31 8.42 -12.73
C ASP A 186 11.21 9.29 -12.10
N GLN A 187 11.26 9.51 -10.78
CA GLN A 187 10.37 10.45 -10.09
C GLN A 187 10.50 11.87 -10.68
N ALA A 188 11.72 12.35 -10.86
CA ALA A 188 11.97 13.67 -11.47
C ALA A 188 11.49 13.74 -12.93
N ASP A 189 11.70 12.67 -13.70
CA ASP A 189 11.24 12.59 -15.09
C ASP A 189 9.71 12.56 -15.21
N MET A 190 9.01 11.85 -14.31
CA MET A 190 7.55 11.87 -14.27
C MET A 190 7.01 13.28 -14.01
N ILE A 191 7.57 13.98 -13.03
CA ILE A 191 7.22 15.38 -12.71
C ILE A 191 7.44 16.27 -13.93
N ARG A 192 8.63 16.18 -14.55
CA ARG A 192 9.02 17.02 -15.69
C ARG A 192 8.12 16.82 -16.91
N THR A 193 7.68 15.59 -17.13
CA THR A 193 6.85 15.23 -18.30
C THR A 193 5.35 15.35 -18.03
N GLY A 194 4.94 15.54 -16.77
CA GLY A 194 3.53 15.48 -16.34
C GLY A 194 2.92 14.08 -16.49
N TYR A 195 3.76 13.04 -16.52
CA TYR A 195 3.32 11.65 -16.76
C TYR A 195 2.42 11.15 -15.62
N ASP A 196 2.71 11.57 -14.39
CA ASP A 196 1.90 11.26 -13.22
C ASP A 196 0.50 11.85 -13.29
N VAL A 197 0.35 13.14 -13.65
CA VAL A 197 -0.94 13.78 -13.89
C VAL A 197 -1.72 13.01 -14.96
N GLN A 198 -1.07 12.62 -16.05
CA GLN A 198 -1.70 11.86 -17.12
C GLN A 198 -2.22 10.50 -16.62
N CYS A 199 -1.38 9.70 -15.95
CA CYS A 199 -1.79 8.39 -15.44
C CYS A 199 -2.91 8.50 -14.40
N VAL A 200 -2.82 9.45 -13.46
CA VAL A 200 -3.87 9.65 -12.46
C VAL A 200 -5.16 10.10 -13.13
N THR A 201 -5.11 11.05 -14.07
CA THR A 201 -6.29 11.49 -14.83
C THR A 201 -6.93 10.32 -15.57
N GLN A 202 -6.14 9.52 -16.29
CA GLN A 202 -6.62 8.36 -17.03
C GLN A 202 -7.17 7.27 -16.12
N ALA A 203 -6.63 7.10 -14.92
CA ALA A 203 -7.24 6.19 -13.95
C ALA A 203 -8.61 6.73 -13.51
N LEU A 204 -8.66 7.98 -13.01
CA LEU A 204 -9.87 8.57 -12.44
C LEU A 204 -11.04 8.64 -13.45
N THR A 205 -10.77 8.84 -14.75
CA THR A 205 -11.83 8.82 -15.78
C THR A 205 -12.55 7.47 -15.90
N HIS A 206 -11.91 6.36 -15.51
CA HIS A 206 -12.48 5.02 -15.60
C HIS A 206 -13.01 4.49 -14.25
N LEU A 207 -12.74 5.18 -13.14
CA LEU A 207 -13.21 4.79 -11.80
C LEU A 207 -14.63 5.30 -11.55
N THR A 208 -15.61 4.72 -12.24
CA THR A 208 -17.00 5.21 -12.27
C THR A 208 -17.73 5.21 -10.93
N HIS A 209 -17.28 4.43 -9.95
CA HIS A 209 -17.88 4.35 -8.60
C HIS A 209 -17.00 4.95 -7.51
N CYS A 210 -15.85 5.54 -7.86
CA CYS A 210 -14.96 6.14 -6.89
C CYS A 210 -15.53 7.48 -6.41
N THR A 211 -16.02 7.49 -5.17
CA THR A 211 -16.61 8.67 -4.51
C THR A 211 -15.67 9.30 -3.49
N LYS A 212 -14.58 8.61 -3.13
CA LYS A 212 -13.66 9.06 -2.08
C LYS A 212 -12.22 9.07 -2.56
N ILE A 213 -11.55 10.20 -2.35
CA ILE A 213 -10.12 10.33 -2.57
C ILE A 213 -9.45 10.76 -1.27
N ASN A 214 -8.40 10.05 -0.88
CA ASN A 214 -7.64 10.33 0.33
C ASN A 214 -6.17 10.60 0.00
N ILE A 215 -5.55 11.54 0.68
CA ILE A 215 -4.10 11.75 0.68
C ILE A 215 -3.59 11.46 2.08
N SER A 216 -2.67 10.51 2.23
CA SER A 216 -2.23 10.05 3.55
C SER A 216 -0.78 9.57 3.57
N THR A 217 -0.30 9.17 4.75
CA THR A 217 1.01 8.52 4.93
C THR A 217 0.91 6.99 5.01
N SER A 218 -0.08 6.38 4.38
CA SER A 218 -0.31 4.93 4.48
C SER A 218 0.88 4.11 3.97
N ILE A 219 1.16 3.00 4.65
CA ILE A 219 2.19 2.03 4.26
C ILE A 219 1.65 0.93 3.35
N GLN A 220 0.34 0.96 3.09
CA GLN A 220 -0.34 -0.10 2.34
C GLN A 220 -0.38 0.18 0.84
N ALA A 221 0.27 1.25 0.37
CA ALA A 221 0.31 1.56 -1.05
C ALA A 221 0.95 0.46 -1.88
N TRP A 222 0.35 0.21 -3.03
CA TRP A 222 0.89 -0.66 -4.05
C TRP A 222 2.24 -0.13 -4.54
N GLY A 223 3.19 -1.04 -4.81
CA GLY A 223 4.55 -0.68 -5.24
C GLY A 223 5.50 -0.31 -4.11
N LEU A 224 5.01 0.11 -2.92
CA LEU A 224 5.88 0.54 -1.83
C LEU A 224 6.78 -0.59 -1.29
N ARG A 225 6.25 -1.81 -1.17
CA ARG A 225 7.03 -3.00 -0.71
C ARG A 225 8.09 -3.39 -1.73
N ARG A 226 7.75 -3.41 -3.02
CA ARG A 226 8.71 -3.67 -4.11
C ARG A 226 9.79 -2.62 -4.13
N LEU A 227 9.40 -1.35 -4.14
CA LEU A 227 10.32 -0.22 -4.12
C LEU A 227 11.30 -0.33 -2.95
N ARG A 228 10.82 -0.62 -1.73
CA ARG A 228 11.68 -0.87 -0.56
C ARG A 228 12.64 -2.04 -0.77
N ARG A 229 12.21 -3.16 -1.37
CA ARG A 229 13.08 -4.30 -1.66
C ARG A 229 14.18 -3.94 -2.66
N GLU A 230 13.84 -3.15 -3.67
CA GLU A 230 14.76 -2.72 -4.73
C GLU A 230 15.80 -1.71 -4.20
N ILE A 231 15.34 -0.69 -3.45
CA ILE A 231 16.21 0.40 -2.94
C ILE A 231 16.84 0.09 -1.57
N GLY A 232 16.36 -0.95 -0.87
CA GLY A 232 16.88 -1.40 0.41
C GLY A 232 16.46 -0.60 1.65
N VAL A 233 15.86 0.58 1.47
CA VAL A 233 15.33 1.44 2.54
C VAL A 233 13.86 1.77 2.31
N MET A 234 13.14 2.20 3.35
CA MET A 234 11.78 2.73 3.19
C MET A 234 11.86 4.16 2.62
N PRO A 235 11.07 4.51 1.59
CA PRO A 235 10.91 5.90 1.15
C PRO A 235 10.48 6.84 2.28
N GLN A 236 10.73 8.13 2.11
CA GLN A 236 10.31 9.12 3.09
C GLN A 236 8.78 9.15 3.16
N ARG A 237 8.24 9.06 4.38
CA ARG A 237 6.79 9.03 4.60
C ARG A 237 6.33 10.36 5.15
N GLY A 238 5.50 11.06 4.37
CA GLY A 238 4.93 12.32 4.82
C GLY A 238 5.92 13.47 4.73
N LEU A 239 5.40 14.65 5.03
CA LEU A 239 6.11 15.91 4.92
C LEU A 239 7.17 16.05 6.02
N THR A 240 8.42 16.32 5.62
CA THR A 240 9.47 16.78 6.54
C THR A 240 9.89 18.20 6.19
N PHE A 241 9.65 19.14 7.11
CA PHE A 241 9.97 20.56 6.88
C PHE A 241 11.46 20.88 6.83
N GLU A 242 12.30 19.96 7.32
CA GLU A 242 13.76 20.05 7.23
C GLU A 242 14.26 19.93 5.79
N SER A 243 13.51 19.23 4.92
CA SER A 243 13.87 19.00 3.52
C SER A 243 13.00 19.83 2.59
N LYS A 244 13.65 20.71 1.81
CA LYS A 244 12.99 21.46 0.72
C LYS A 244 12.47 20.50 -0.36
N ALA A 245 13.21 19.44 -0.66
CA ALA A 245 12.77 18.44 -1.63
C ALA A 245 11.50 17.72 -1.14
N SER A 246 11.38 17.41 0.15
CA SER A 246 10.18 16.79 0.73
C SER A 246 8.96 17.68 0.59
N ILE A 247 9.10 18.98 0.91
CA ILE A 247 8.04 19.97 0.72
C ILE A 247 7.59 20.01 -0.75
N GLN A 248 8.55 20.07 -1.67
CA GLN A 248 8.25 20.09 -3.11
C GLN A 248 7.53 18.83 -3.58
N GLN A 249 7.94 17.65 -3.10
CA GLN A 249 7.32 16.38 -3.49
C GLN A 249 5.89 16.25 -2.96
N VAL A 250 5.64 16.61 -1.70
CA VAL A 250 4.28 16.57 -1.14
C VAL A 250 3.39 17.62 -1.81
N HIS A 251 3.91 18.81 -2.10
CA HIS A 251 3.19 19.83 -2.86
C HIS A 251 2.82 19.33 -4.26
N HIS A 252 3.77 18.71 -4.95
CA HIS A 252 3.55 18.12 -6.28
C HIS A 252 2.49 17.02 -6.25
N LEU A 253 2.53 16.10 -5.28
CA LEU A 253 1.50 15.08 -5.10
C LEU A 253 0.11 15.70 -4.98
N ILE A 254 -0.03 16.71 -4.13
CA ILE A 254 -1.31 17.40 -3.93
C ILE A 254 -1.77 18.00 -5.26
N GLN A 255 -0.87 18.71 -5.96
CA GLN A 255 -1.14 19.30 -7.26
C GLN A 255 -1.61 18.25 -8.28
N VAL A 256 -0.91 17.12 -8.41
CA VAL A 256 -1.28 16.02 -9.31
C VAL A 256 -2.69 15.52 -9.04
N VAL A 257 -3.03 15.30 -7.76
CA VAL A 257 -4.36 14.81 -7.38
C VAL A 257 -5.44 15.82 -7.75
N PHE A 258 -5.24 17.10 -7.44
CA PHE A 258 -6.22 18.14 -7.76
C PHE A 258 -6.37 18.37 -9.27
N GLU A 259 -5.27 18.41 -10.02
CA GLU A 259 -5.28 18.54 -11.48
C GLU A 259 -6.01 17.36 -12.12
N ALA A 260 -5.72 16.13 -11.66
CA ALA A 260 -6.36 14.94 -12.20
C ALA A 260 -7.85 14.85 -11.86
N ILE A 261 -8.29 15.26 -10.66
CA ILE A 261 -9.70 15.37 -10.32
C ILE A 261 -10.40 16.35 -11.27
N ALA A 262 -9.82 17.54 -11.46
CA ALA A 262 -10.39 18.56 -12.33
C ALA A 262 -10.46 18.11 -13.80
N ALA A 263 -9.43 17.42 -14.29
CA ALA A 263 -9.34 16.98 -15.68
C ALA A 263 -10.18 15.73 -15.97
N SER A 264 -10.36 14.83 -14.99
CA SER A 264 -11.11 13.58 -15.19
C SER A 264 -12.62 13.73 -15.13
N GLY A 265 -13.13 14.81 -14.50
CA GLY A 265 -14.57 15.02 -14.33
C GLY A 265 -15.22 14.02 -13.36
N ILE A 266 -14.43 13.33 -12.55
CA ILE A 266 -14.91 12.37 -11.55
C ILE A 266 -15.74 13.07 -10.46
N SER A 267 -16.87 12.46 -10.07
CA SER A 267 -17.76 12.98 -9.03
C SER A 267 -17.29 12.56 -7.62
N VAL A 268 -16.25 13.22 -7.11
CA VAL A 268 -15.75 12.98 -5.75
C VAL A 268 -16.71 13.60 -4.72
N GLU A 269 -17.22 12.79 -3.81
CA GLU A 269 -18.05 13.23 -2.68
C GLU A 269 -17.20 13.62 -1.47
N VAL A 270 -16.09 12.90 -1.25
CA VAL A 270 -15.20 13.12 -0.09
C VAL A 270 -13.75 13.20 -0.55
N LEU A 271 -13.11 14.32 -0.25
CA LEU A 271 -11.67 14.50 -0.34
C LEU A 271 -11.10 14.70 1.06
N SER A 272 -10.27 13.79 1.54
CA SER A 272 -9.61 13.92 2.84
C SER A 272 -8.10 14.04 2.70
N LEU A 273 -7.54 14.99 3.44
CA LEU A 273 -6.10 15.16 3.59
C LEU A 273 -5.74 14.74 5.02
N GLU A 274 -5.19 13.54 5.15
CA GLU A 274 -4.68 12.99 6.42
C GLU A 274 -3.17 12.76 6.34
N PRO A 275 -2.34 13.79 6.06
CA PRO A 275 -0.92 13.65 6.27
C PRO A 275 -0.74 13.36 7.78
N ASN A 276 -0.19 12.20 8.17
CA ASN A 276 0.43 12.11 9.49
C ASN A 276 1.53 13.15 9.49
N MET A 277 1.20 14.32 10.00
CA MET A 277 2.19 15.25 10.45
C MET A 277 2.86 14.55 11.64
N MET A 278 4.09 14.10 11.45
CA MET A 278 5.00 14.11 12.58
C MET A 278 5.19 15.59 12.94
N LEU A 279 4.20 16.15 13.65
CA LEU A 279 4.38 17.34 14.46
C LEU A 279 5.40 16.93 15.51
N MET A 280 6.68 16.96 15.14
CA MET A 280 7.72 17.18 16.12
C MET A 280 7.34 18.53 16.72
N ASN A 281 6.82 18.51 17.94
CA ASN A 281 6.62 19.72 18.72
C ASN A 281 7.99 20.38 18.83
N THR A 282 8.22 21.38 17.99
CA THR A 282 9.29 22.34 18.17
C THR A 282 8.91 23.17 19.39
N ASN A 283 9.42 22.78 20.56
CA ASN A 283 9.59 23.69 21.70
C ASN A 283 10.82 24.55 21.47
#